data_AF-A0A7X9L6W7-F1
#
_entry.id   AF-A0A7X9L6W7-F1
#
_cell.length_a   1.000
_cell.length_b   1.000
_cell.length_c   1.000
_cell.angle_alpha   90.00
_cell.angle_beta   90.00
_cell.angle_gamma   90.00
#
_symmetry.space_group_name_H-M   'P 1'
#
loop_
_entity.id
_entity.type
_entity.pdbx_description
1 polymer ?
#
loop_
_entity_poly.entity_id
_entity_poly.type
_entity_poly.pdbx_seq_one_letter_code
_entity_poly.pdbx_strand_id
1 'polypeptide(L)'
;MTDRQPIDLRFVGGLACLTLLYPVLAVLVNVLGGSPSGFAPVSSWLWLAIGVAWILIVWLAQVARPLATLVLAGLVGGVLTLLVVGVIQLTASGTAGVLDSPYGMLGLVALNTLGGTVCGLLAWALQSATGKPRR
;
A
#
# COMPACT_ATOMS: atom_id res chain seq x y z
N MET A 1 31.64 -6.46 11.43
CA MET A 1 31.09 -5.16 10.99
C MET A 1 29.98 -5.45 10.00
N THR A 2 28.72 -5.37 10.45
CA THR A 2 27.56 -5.67 9.59
C THR A 2 27.25 -4.42 8.81
N ASP A 3 27.71 -4.33 7.55
CA ASP A 3 27.27 -3.29 6.63
C ASP A 3 25.76 -3.38 6.50
N ARG A 4 25.07 -2.48 7.20
CA ARG A 4 23.63 -2.34 7.10
C ARG A 4 23.39 -1.66 5.77
N GLN A 5 23.19 -2.45 4.70
CA GLN A 5 22.77 -1.88 3.43
C GLN A 5 21.56 -0.95 3.67
N PRO A 6 21.65 0.32 3.24
CA PRO A 6 20.61 1.29 3.49
C PRO A 6 19.34 0.87 2.73
N ILE A 7 18.19 1.14 3.33
CA ILE A 7 16.90 0.96 2.65
C ILE A 7 16.80 1.98 1.52
N ASP A 8 16.52 1.52 0.30
CA ASP A 8 16.31 2.41 -0.83
C ASP A 8 14.94 3.08 -0.71
N LEU A 9 14.94 4.32 -0.24
CA LEU A 9 13.74 5.15 -0.08
C LEU A 9 13.02 5.43 -1.40
N ARG A 10 13.74 5.44 -2.54
CA ARG A 10 13.12 5.64 -3.86
C ARG A 10 12.28 4.43 -4.23
N PHE A 11 12.80 3.24 -3.94
CA PHE A 11 12.08 1.99 -4.16
C PHE A 11 10.85 1.87 -3.24
N VAL A 12 10.98 2.26 -1.97
CA VAL A 12 9.84 2.37 -1.03
C VAL A 12 8.78 3.33 -1.56
N GLY A 13 9.20 4.51 -2.04
CA GLY A 13 8.29 5.49 -2.65
C GLY A 13 7.55 4.94 -3.86
N GLY A 14 8.27 4.26 -4.77
CA GLY A 14 7.66 3.62 -5.93
C GLY A 14 6.62 2.55 -5.57
N LEU A 15 6.92 1.71 -4.57
CA LEU A 15 5.97 0.74 -4.03
C LEU A 15 4.78 1.41 -3.36
N ALA A 16 5.01 2.46 -2.57
CA ALA A 16 3.95 3.20 -1.89
C ALA A 16 2.97 3.85 -2.88
N CYS A 17 3.45 4.34 -4.03
CA CYS A 17 2.57 4.91 -5.06
C CYS A 17 1.52 3.92 -5.60
N LEU A 18 1.72 2.60 -5.49
CA LEU A 18 0.70 1.62 -5.87
C LEU A 18 -0.57 1.73 -5.02
N THR A 19 -0.48 2.21 -3.77
CA THR A 19 -1.67 2.38 -2.93
C THR A 19 -2.59 3.49 -3.45
N LEU A 20 -2.05 4.43 -4.24
CA LEU A 20 -2.82 5.52 -4.86
C LEU A 20 -3.77 5.03 -5.95
N LEU A 21 -3.63 3.80 -6.46
CA LEU A 21 -4.63 3.23 -7.36
C LEU A 21 -6.01 3.14 -6.68
N TYR A 22 -6.06 2.94 -5.36
CA TYR A 22 -7.31 2.88 -4.61
C TYR A 22 -8.11 4.19 -4.68
N PRO A 23 -7.60 5.36 -4.25
CA PRO A 23 -8.34 6.62 -4.35
C PRO A 23 -8.63 7.01 -5.80
N VAL A 24 -7.73 6.71 -6.75
CA VAL A 24 -7.98 6.96 -8.19
C VAL A 24 -9.19 6.16 -8.68
N LEU A 25 -9.27 4.87 -8.33
CA LEU A 25 -10.41 4.04 -8.70
C LEU A 25 -11.71 4.53 -8.04
N ALA A 26 -11.65 4.95 -6.78
CA ALA A 26 -12.82 5.51 -6.09
C ALA A 26 -13.37 6.76 -6.81
N VAL A 27 -12.49 7.66 -7.27
CA VAL A 27 -12.87 8.83 -8.07
C VAL A 27 -13.46 8.41 -9.42
N LEU A 28 -12.83 7.46 -10.13
CA LEU A 28 -13.33 6.97 -11.42
C LEU A 28 -14.74 6.39 -11.31
N VAL A 29 -15.00 5.56 -10.30
CA VAL A 29 -16.34 4.97 -10.09
C VAL A 29 -17.37 6.06 -9.80
N ASN A 30 -17.02 7.08 -9.02
CA ASN A 30 -17.91 8.21 -8.75
C ASN A 30 -18.24 8.99 -10.03
N VAL A 31 -17.23 9.33 -10.84
CA VAL A 31 -17.39 10.08 -12.10
C VAL A 31 -18.19 9.30 -13.14
N LEU A 32 -18.03 7.97 -13.19
CA LEU A 32 -18.73 7.09 -14.13
C LEU A 32 -20.15 6.73 -13.68
N GLY A 33 -20.64 7.29 -12.55
CA GLY A 33 -21.98 6.99 -12.02
C GLY A 33 -22.14 5.57 -11.49
N GLY A 34 -21.03 4.91 -11.14
CA GLY A 34 -21.03 3.55 -10.61
C GLY A 34 -21.66 3.48 -9.21
N SER A 35 -22.37 2.38 -8.94
CA SER A 35 -22.97 2.16 -7.62
C SER A 35 -21.94 1.65 -6.60
N PRO A 36 -22.06 2.04 -5.30
CA PRO A 36 -21.17 1.58 -4.22
C PRO A 36 -21.11 0.04 -4.09
N SER A 37 -22.21 -0.64 -4.43
CA SER A 37 -22.33 -2.10 -4.41
C SER A 37 -21.43 -2.79 -5.44
N GLY A 38 -21.16 -2.15 -6.59
CA GLY A 38 -20.21 -2.64 -7.59
C GLY A 38 -18.76 -2.31 -7.26
N PHE A 39 -18.53 -1.28 -6.42
CA PHE A 39 -17.18 -0.88 -6.00
C PHE A 39 -16.55 -1.84 -4.99
N ALA A 40 -17.35 -2.36 -4.04
CA ALA A 40 -16.83 -3.19 -2.96
C ALA A 40 -16.05 -4.44 -3.45
N PRO A 41 -16.55 -5.25 -4.41
CA PRO A 41 -15.80 -6.40 -4.92
C PRO A 41 -14.51 -5.97 -5.63
N VAL A 42 -14.58 -4.95 -6.48
CA VAL A 42 -13.44 -4.48 -7.29
C VAL A 42 -12.33 -3.92 -6.39
N SER A 43 -12.70 -3.22 -5.32
CA SER A 43 -11.75 -2.65 -4.36
C SER A 43 -10.93 -3.72 -3.63
N SER A 44 -11.54 -4.85 -3.28
CA SER A 44 -10.86 -5.99 -2.65
C SER A 44 -9.89 -6.67 -3.62
N TRP A 45 -10.30 -6.86 -4.89
CA TRP A 45 -9.44 -7.40 -5.93
C TRP A 45 -8.23 -6.51 -6.21
N LEU A 46 -8.43 -5.18 -6.24
CA LEU A 46 -7.34 -4.23 -6.40
C LEU A 46 -6.34 -4.31 -5.24
N TRP A 47 -6.84 -4.41 -4.00
CA TRP A 47 -5.99 -4.58 -2.82
C TRP A 47 -5.15 -5.86 -2.88
N LEU A 48 -5.75 -6.97 -3.30
CA LEU A 48 -5.04 -8.23 -3.52
C LEU A 48 -3.99 -8.08 -4.64
N ALA A 49 -4.33 -7.42 -5.74
CA ALA A 49 -3.40 -7.18 -6.85
C ALA A 49 -2.20 -6.33 -6.42
N ILE A 50 -2.42 -5.28 -5.62
CA ILE A 50 -1.36 -4.45 -5.04
C ILE A 50 -0.47 -5.29 -4.12
N GLY A 51 -1.06 -6.09 -3.22
CA GLY A 51 -0.31 -6.96 -2.32
C GLY A 51 0.55 -7.99 -3.07
N VAL A 52 -0.01 -8.63 -4.10
CA VAL A 52 0.73 -9.56 -4.97
C VAL A 52 1.85 -8.85 -5.71
N ALA A 53 1.59 -7.67 -6.28
CA ALA A 53 2.61 -6.87 -6.98
C ALA A 53 3.75 -6.49 -6.03
N TRP A 54 3.43 -6.03 -4.82
CA TRP A 54 4.40 -5.76 -3.76
C TRP A 54 5.30 -6.96 -3.46
N ILE A 55 4.70 -8.13 -3.23
CA ILE A 55 5.44 -9.37 -2.95
C ILE A 55 6.34 -9.74 -4.13
N LEU A 56 5.79 -9.75 -5.35
CA LEU A 56 6.52 -10.14 -6.57
C LEU A 56 7.67 -9.18 -6.86
N ILE A 57 7.44 -7.88 -6.80
CA ILE A 57 8.47 -6.86 -7.07
C ILE A 57 9.62 -6.99 -6.08
N VAL A 58 9.32 -7.12 -4.78
CA VAL A 58 10.33 -7.26 -3.73
C VAL A 58 11.07 -8.60 -3.81
N TRP A 59 10.37 -9.68 -4.14
CA TRP A 59 10.96 -10.99 -4.35
C TRP A 59 11.87 -11.01 -5.59
N LEU A 60 11.41 -10.49 -6.73
CA LEU A 60 12.19 -10.42 -7.97
C LEU A 60 13.40 -9.49 -7.84
N ALA A 61 13.26 -8.36 -7.15
CA ALA A 61 14.35 -7.42 -6.89
C ALA A 61 15.34 -7.93 -5.83
N GLN A 62 15.08 -9.09 -5.20
CA GLN A 62 15.95 -9.71 -4.19
C GLN A 62 16.36 -8.72 -3.08
N VAL A 63 15.40 -7.90 -2.64
CA VAL A 63 15.66 -6.83 -1.68
C VAL A 63 16.20 -7.41 -0.38
N ALA A 64 17.32 -6.88 0.11
CA ALA A 64 18.00 -7.40 1.30
C ALA A 64 17.15 -7.36 2.59
N ARG A 65 16.18 -6.45 2.66
CA ARG A 65 15.26 -6.27 3.81
C ARG A 65 13.80 -6.17 3.34
N PRO A 66 13.20 -7.29 2.89
CA PRO A 66 11.87 -7.28 2.27
C PRO A 66 10.80 -6.81 3.26
N LEU A 67 10.85 -7.26 4.51
CA LEU A 67 9.92 -6.88 5.57
C LEU A 67 9.93 -5.37 5.85
N ALA A 68 11.11 -4.81 6.17
CA ALA A 68 11.22 -3.39 6.48
C ALA A 68 10.82 -2.50 5.30
N THR A 69 11.15 -2.91 4.08
CA THR A 69 10.78 -2.18 2.85
C THR A 69 9.27 -2.14 2.68
N LEU A 70 8.58 -3.26 2.85
CA LEU A 70 7.13 -3.35 2.66
C LEU A 70 6.33 -2.75 3.81
N VAL A 71 6.83 -2.81 5.04
CA VAL A 71 6.25 -2.07 6.18
C VAL A 71 6.33 -0.56 5.93
N LEU A 72 7.49 -0.06 5.50
CA LEU A 72 7.65 1.36 5.16
C LEU A 72 6.80 1.75 3.94
N ALA A 73 6.71 0.89 2.92
CA ALA A 73 5.86 1.14 1.76
C ALA A 73 4.37 1.19 2.17
N GLY A 74 3.93 0.31 3.06
CA GLY A 74 2.60 0.34 3.65
C GLY A 74 2.35 1.61 4.47
N LEU A 75 3.30 2.01 5.31
CA LEU A 75 3.19 3.24 6.09
C LEU A 75 3.09 4.49 5.21
N VAL A 76 4.05 4.65 4.28
CA VAL A 76 4.09 5.77 3.35
C VAL A 76 2.87 5.76 2.43
N GLY A 77 2.49 4.59 1.91
CA GLY A 77 1.29 4.42 1.09
C GLY A 77 0.00 4.77 1.84
N GLY A 78 -0.10 4.40 3.11
CA GLY A 78 -1.21 4.80 3.99
C GLY A 78 -1.29 6.31 4.16
N VAL A 79 -0.16 6.98 4.41
CA VAL A 79 -0.10 8.45 4.52
C VAL A 79 -0.46 9.11 3.19
N LEU A 80 0.07 8.64 2.07
CA LEU A 80 -0.25 9.16 0.74
C LEU A 80 -1.74 9.01 0.42
N THR A 81 -2.32 7.84 0.69
CA THR A 81 -3.75 7.60 0.51
C THR A 81 -4.59 8.51 1.40
N LEU A 82 -4.20 8.68 2.67
CA LEU A 82 -4.86 9.62 3.59
C LEU A 82 -4.88 11.04 3.01
N LEU A 83 -3.73 11.53 2.53
CA LEU A 83 -3.61 12.87 1.95
C LEU A 83 -4.50 13.03 0.71
N VAL A 84 -4.47 12.06 -0.21
CA VAL A 84 -5.28 12.12 -1.44
C VAL A 84 -6.77 12.03 -1.14
N VAL A 85 -7.20 11.09 -0.29
CA VAL A 85 -8.60 10.97 0.14
C VAL A 85 -9.04 12.26 0.86
N GLY A 86 -8.18 12.82 1.71
CA GLY A 86 -8.44 14.06 2.40
C GLY A 86 -8.64 15.23 1.44
N VAL A 87 -7.76 15.41 0.45
CA VAL A 87 -7.89 16.44 -0.58
C VAL A 87 -9.19 16.27 -1.37
N ILE A 88 -9.51 15.03 -1.79
CA ILE A 88 -10.76 14.74 -2.51
C ILE A 88 -11.97 15.16 -1.67
N GLN A 89 -12.02 14.79 -0.39
CA GLN A 89 -13.14 15.12 0.49
C GLN A 89 -13.26 16.63 0.78
N LEU A 90 -12.15 17.35 0.92
CA LEU A 90 -12.18 18.80 1.07
C LEU A 90 -12.78 19.51 -0.15
N THR A 91 -12.54 18.98 -1.35
CA THR A 91 -13.08 19.55 -2.60
C THR A 91 -14.51 19.10 -2.92
N ALA A 92 -14.93 17.94 -2.41
CA ALA A 92 -16.28 17.40 -2.56
C ALA A 92 -17.15 17.85 -1.39
N SER A 93 -17.77 19.03 -1.51
CA SER A 93 -18.58 19.65 -0.46
C SER A 93 -19.69 18.70 0.06
N GLY A 94 -19.56 18.23 1.32
CA GLY A 94 -20.71 17.78 2.12
C GLY A 94 -20.71 16.36 2.70
N THR A 95 -19.64 15.57 2.60
CA THR A 95 -19.61 14.24 3.24
C THR A 95 -18.79 14.24 4.53
N ALA A 96 -19.36 13.67 5.60
CA ALA A 96 -18.62 13.35 6.82
C ALA A 96 -17.45 12.43 6.43
N GLY A 97 -16.24 12.96 6.57
CA GLY A 97 -15.05 12.44 5.94
C GLY A 97 -14.21 11.55 6.84
N VAL A 98 -13.23 10.85 6.25
CA VAL A 98 -12.11 10.25 7.01
C VAL A 98 -11.37 11.32 7.82
N LEU A 99 -11.45 12.58 7.37
CA LEU A 99 -10.90 13.75 8.05
C LEU A 99 -11.64 14.14 9.35
N ASP A 100 -12.92 13.77 9.50
CA ASP A 100 -13.72 14.16 10.68
C ASP A 100 -13.53 13.18 11.85
N SER A 101 -12.88 12.04 11.61
CA SER A 101 -12.62 11.02 12.63
C SER A 101 -11.12 10.74 12.74
N PRO A 102 -10.45 11.14 13.84
CA PRO A 102 -9.03 10.83 14.03
C PRO A 102 -8.78 9.32 14.05
N TYR A 103 -9.74 8.53 14.54
CA TYR A 103 -9.68 7.07 14.50
C TYR A 103 -9.75 6.51 13.07
N GLY A 104 -10.52 7.15 12.18
CA GLY A 104 -10.58 6.78 10.76
C GLY A 104 -9.24 6.99 10.05
N MET A 105 -8.57 8.10 10.34
CA MET A 105 -7.23 8.37 9.82
C MET A 105 -6.21 7.33 10.26
N LEU A 106 -6.17 7.07 11.58
CA LEU A 106 -5.24 6.10 12.16
C LEU A 106 -5.54 4.69 11.65
N GLY A 107 -6.82 4.32 11.52
CA GLY A 107 -7.24 3.04 10.96
C GLY A 107 -6.77 2.85 9.52
N LEU A 108 -6.88 3.86 8.67
CA LEU A 108 -6.45 3.80 7.27
C LEU A 108 -4.94 3.57 7.15
N VAL A 109 -4.14 4.32 7.92
CA VAL A 109 -2.67 4.17 7.94
C VAL A 109 -2.28 2.82 8.55
N ALA A 110 -2.94 2.41 9.64
CA ALA A 110 -2.69 1.13 10.30
C ALA A 110 -2.98 -0.06 9.38
N LEU A 111 -4.12 -0.06 8.68
CA LEU A 111 -4.48 -1.14 7.74
C LEU A 111 -3.47 -1.24 6.58
N ASN A 112 -3.01 -0.11 6.04
CA ASN A 112 -1.97 -0.14 5.00
C ASN A 112 -0.64 -0.68 5.54
N THR A 113 -0.25 -0.26 6.75
CA THR A 113 0.97 -0.73 7.41
C THR A 113 0.90 -2.23 7.72
N LEU A 114 -0.26 -2.71 8.18
CA LEU A 114 -0.52 -4.14 8.42
C LEU A 114 -0.46 -4.93 7.11
N GLY A 115 -1.09 -4.43 6.03
CA GLY A 115 -1.00 -5.04 4.71
C GLY A 115 0.45 -5.14 4.22
N GLY A 116 1.23 -4.07 4.38
CA GLY A 116 2.66 -4.06 4.09
C GLY A 116 3.46 -5.04 4.96
N THR A 117 3.09 -5.19 6.24
CA THR A 117 3.71 -6.15 7.15
C THR A 117 3.45 -7.59 6.70
N VAL A 118 2.19 -7.94 6.39
CA VAL A 118 1.81 -9.27 5.91
C VAL A 118 2.52 -9.58 4.59
N CYS A 119 2.50 -8.66 3.62
CA CYS A 119 3.22 -8.81 2.36
C CYS A 119 4.73 -8.96 2.59
N GLY A 120 5.29 -8.20 3.52
CA GLY A 120 6.70 -8.25 3.91
C GLY A 120 7.11 -9.60 4.46
N LEU A 121 6.27 -10.20 5.30
CA LEU A 121 6.48 -11.54 5.84
C LEU A 121 6.40 -12.60 4.74
N LEU A 122 5.43 -12.49 3.84
CA LEU A 122 5.28 -13.41 2.69
C LEU A 122 6.48 -13.31 1.74
N ALA A 123 6.91 -12.10 1.39
CA ALA A 123 8.08 -11.89 0.54
C ALA A 123 9.37 -12.43 1.20
N TRP A 124 9.53 -12.22 2.50
CA TRP A 124 10.64 -12.79 3.26
C TRP A 124 10.61 -14.32 3.27
N ALA A 125 9.44 -14.91 3.54
CA ALA A 125 9.26 -16.36 3.51
C ALA A 125 9.59 -16.94 2.13
N LEU A 126 9.11 -16.31 1.05
CA LEU A 126 9.42 -16.72 -0.33
C LEU A 126 10.91 -16.61 -0.65
N GLN A 127 11.58 -15.50 -0.30
CA GLN A 127 13.02 -15.36 -0.50
C GLN A 127 13.81 -16.40 0.30
N SER A 128 13.38 -16.70 1.53
CA SER A 128 14.03 -17.71 2.38
C SER A 128 13.88 -19.13 1.82
N ALA A 129 12.71 -19.47 1.26
CA ALA A 129 12.42 -20.76 0.66
C ALA A 129 13.08 -20.95 -0.71
N THR A 130 13.23 -19.85 -1.47
CA THR A 130 13.86 -19.84 -2.79
C THR A 130 15.37 -19.64 -2.75
N GLY A 131 15.97 -19.69 -1.55
CA GLY A 131 17.38 -19.41 -1.26
C GLY A 131 18.35 -19.88 -2.34
N LYS A 132 18.67 -19.01 -3.30
CA LYS A 132 19.83 -19.15 -4.16
C LYS A 132 21.04 -18.71 -3.34
N PRO A 133 22.09 -19.55 -3.22
CA PRO A 133 23.30 -19.16 -2.51
C PRO A 133 23.84 -17.87 -3.12
N ARG A 134 24.07 -16.86 -2.29
CA ARG A 134 24.76 -15.61 -2.66
C ARG A 134 26.10 -15.99 -3.29
N ARG A 135 26.24 -15.76 -4.61
CA ARG A 135 27.54 -15.70 -5.28
C ARG A 135 28.08 -14.29 -5.19
#